data_AF-A0AA40JAF5-F1
#
_entry.id   AF-A0AA40JAF5-F1
#
_cell.length_a   1.000
_cell.length_b   1.000
_cell.length_c   1.000
_cell.angle_alpha   90.00
_cell.angle_beta   90.00
_cell.angle_gamma   90.00
#
_symmetry.space_group_name_H-M   'P 1'
#
loop_
_entity.id
_entity.type
_entity.pdbx_description
1 polymer ?
#
loop_
_entity_poly.entity_id
_entity_poly.type
_entity_poly.pdbx_seq_one_letter_code
_entity_poly.pdbx_strand_id
1 'polypeptide(L)'
;MYLATSHAAMPSMRMGDDVRRYSTAQCFFGHVLVARSSDGVCDVFIGRTQEEVEATFAARNRDSIIQRDATGVQDDLTDVIYFMDRLANRWPVLGC
;
A
#
# COMPACT_ATOMS: atom_id res chain seq x y z
N MET A 1 11.44 19.95 -16.97
CA MET A 1 10.66 21.07 -16.44
C MET A 1 9.24 20.58 -16.26
N TYR A 2 8.88 20.12 -15.07
CA TYR A 2 7.52 19.64 -14.77
C TYR A 2 6.84 20.68 -13.87
N LEU A 3 5.77 21.29 -14.38
CA LEU A 3 4.90 22.19 -13.62
C LEU A 3 3.99 21.32 -12.75
N ALA A 4 4.24 21.30 -11.44
CA ALA A 4 3.26 20.79 -10.48
C ALA A 4 2.33 21.95 -10.12
N THR A 5 1.16 21.99 -10.74
CA THR A 5 0.05 22.84 -10.33
C THR A 5 -0.43 22.34 -8.97
N SER A 6 -0.12 23.12 -7.92
CA SER A 6 -0.63 22.92 -6.57
C SER A 6 -2.15 23.08 -6.57
N HIS A 7 -2.89 21.99 -6.77
CA HIS A 7 -4.30 21.95 -6.39
C HIS A 7 -4.35 21.70 -4.89
N ALA A 8 -4.43 22.78 -4.12
CA ALA A 8 -4.76 22.70 -2.70
C ALA A 8 -6.18 22.13 -2.58
N ALA A 9 -6.28 20.81 -2.48
CA ALA A 9 -7.52 20.13 -2.12
C ALA A 9 -7.89 20.59 -0.71
N MET A 10 -9.03 21.28 -0.59
CA MET A 10 -9.61 21.62 0.70
C MET A 10 -9.86 20.32 1.48
N PRO A 11 -9.65 20.29 2.81
CA PRO A 11 -10.00 19.13 3.60
C PRO A 11 -11.52 19.05 3.67
N SER A 12 -12.14 18.30 2.74
CA SER A 12 -13.50 17.82 2.97
C SER A 12 -13.40 16.80 4.09
N MET A 13 -13.73 17.22 5.30
CA MET A 13 -14.00 16.31 6.40
C MET A 13 -15.25 15.51 6.02
N ARG A 14 -15.04 14.41 5.28
CA ARG A 14 -16.06 13.40 5.02
C ARG A 14 -16.19 12.61 6.31
N MET A 15 -17.13 13.01 7.17
CA MET A 15 -17.67 12.18 8.24
C MET A 15 -18.46 11.02 7.61
N GLY A 16 -17.73 10.09 7.03
CA GLY A 16 -18.17 8.75 6.69
C GLY A 16 -16.95 7.89 6.93
N ASP A 17 -17.06 6.91 7.82
CA ASP A 17 -16.00 5.95 8.14
C ASP A 17 -15.26 5.51 6.87
N ASP A 18 -14.10 6.10 6.59
CA ASP A 18 -13.30 5.74 5.43
C ASP A 18 -12.60 4.43 5.80
N VAL A 19 -13.33 3.32 5.64
CA VAL A 19 -12.84 1.99 5.99
C VAL A 19 -11.69 1.65 5.04
N ARG A 20 -10.48 1.60 5.61
CA ARG A 20 -9.27 1.18 4.92
C ARG A 20 -9.07 -0.32 5.15
N ARG A 21 -9.19 -1.10 4.09
CA ARG A 21 -8.93 -2.54 4.12
C ARG A 21 -7.51 -2.78 3.69
N TYR A 22 -6.77 -3.66 4.36
CA TYR A 22 -5.40 -3.96 3.98
C TYR A 22 -5.07 -5.45 4.11
N SER A 23 -4.08 -5.89 3.36
CA SER A 23 -3.43 -7.19 3.50
C SER A 23 -1.92 -7.04 3.39
N THR A 24 -1.19 -7.96 4.01
CA THR A 24 0.27 -7.98 4.03
C THR A 24 0.79 -9.31 3.50
N ALA A 25 1.99 -9.29 2.92
CA ALA A 25 2.71 -10.49 2.54
C ALA A 25 4.20 -10.23 2.38
N GLN A 26 4.99 -11.30 2.38
CA GLN A 26 6.41 -11.26 2.06
C GLN A 26 6.62 -11.37 0.54
N CYS A 27 7.54 -10.58 0.00
CA CYS A 27 8.00 -10.60 -1.39
C CYS A 27 9.52 -10.41 -1.45
N PHE A 28 10.10 -10.39 -2.66
CA PHE A 28 11.55 -10.24 -2.83
C PHE A 28 12.14 -8.98 -2.15
N PHE A 29 11.39 -7.89 -2.09
CA PHE A 29 11.86 -6.61 -1.52
C PHE A 29 11.62 -6.46 0.00
N GLY A 30 11.08 -7.48 0.66
CA GLY A 30 10.71 -7.44 2.08
C GLY A 30 9.22 -7.72 2.30
N HIS A 31 8.62 -7.10 3.30
CA HIS A 31 7.18 -7.13 3.54
C HIS A 31 6.49 -6.01 2.79
N VAL A 32 5.41 -6.35 2.10
CA VAL A 32 4.52 -5.41 1.42
C VAL A 32 3.17 -5.39 2.12
N LEU A 33 2.58 -4.20 2.25
CA LEU A 33 1.21 -3.97 2.65
C LEU A 33 0.51 -3.27 1.50
N VAL A 34 -0.64 -3.80 1.08
CA VAL A 34 -1.53 -3.13 0.12
C VAL A 34 -2.79 -2.76 0.87
N ALA A 35 -3.23 -1.52 0.70
CA ALA A 35 -4.48 -1.01 1.27
C ALA A 35 -5.42 -0.51 0.17
N ARG A 36 -6.72 -0.73 0.40
CA ARG A 36 -7.82 -0.43 -0.51
C ARG A 36 -8.95 0.31 0.23
N SER A 37 -9.49 1.35 -0.39
CA SER A 37 -10.74 2.00 0.00
C SER A 37 -11.90 1.61 -0.93
N SER A 38 -13.05 2.27 -0.80
CA SER A 38 -14.14 2.13 -1.78
C SER A 38 -13.73 2.51 -3.20
N ASP A 39 -12.75 3.39 -3.33
CA ASP A 39 -12.37 3.99 -4.61
C ASP A 39 -11.22 3.22 -5.30
N GLY A 40 -10.69 2.18 -4.66
CA GLY A 40 -9.61 1.34 -5.17
C GLY A 40 -8.39 1.28 -4.24
N VAL A 41 -7.26 0.81 -4.77
CA VAL A 41 -5.98 0.76 -4.03
C VAL A 41 -5.56 2.19 -3.70
N CYS A 42 -5.34 2.46 -2.41
CA CYS A 42 -5.01 3.79 -1.91
C CYS A 42 -3.58 3.89 -1.39
N ASP A 43 -3.02 2.80 -0.86
CA ASP A 43 -1.66 2.79 -0.34
C ASP A 43 -0.95 1.47 -0.64
N VAL A 44 0.36 1.56 -0.87
CA VAL A 44 1.27 0.42 -0.91
C VAL A 44 2.49 0.77 -0.07
N PHE A 45 2.76 -0.01 0.98
CA PHE A 45 3.94 0.14 1.83
C PHE A 45 4.88 -1.04 1.66
N ILE A 46 6.18 -0.76 1.70
CA ILE A 46 7.23 -1.77 1.65
C ILE A 46 8.15 -1.53 2.84
N GLY A 47 8.46 -2.58 3.60
CA GLY A 47 9.30 -2.53 4.79
C GLY A 47 9.99 -3.87 5.03
N ARG A 48 10.75 -3.96 6.11
CA ARG A 48 11.52 -5.17 6.43
C ARG A 48 10.65 -6.22 7.11
N THR A 49 9.76 -5.78 7.99
CA THR A 49 8.86 -6.66 8.75
C THR A 49 7.41 -6.27 8.55
N GLN A 50 6.50 -7.20 8.85
CA GLN A 50 5.06 -6.98 8.81
C GLN A 50 4.66 -5.86 9.80
N GLU A 51 5.24 -5.86 11.00
CA GLU A 51 4.93 -4.90 12.05
C GLU A 51 5.35 -3.48 11.65
N GLU A 52 6.48 -3.32 10.95
CA GLU A 52 6.97 -2.03 10.47
C GLU A 52 5.98 -1.40 9.47
N VAL A 53 5.47 -2.20 8.52
CA VAL A 53 4.51 -1.72 7.52
C VAL A 53 3.13 -1.48 8.13
N GLU A 54 2.67 -2.34 9.03
CA GLU A 54 1.38 -2.17 9.72
C GLU A 54 1.38 -0.94 10.63
N ALA A 55 2.46 -0.74 11.41
CA ALA A 55 2.60 0.44 12.27
C ALA A 55 2.64 1.74 11.45
N THR A 56 3.36 1.74 10.33
CA THR A 56 3.43 2.89 9.43
C THR A 56 2.06 3.20 8.81
N PHE A 57 1.34 2.17 8.37
CA PHE A 57 0.01 2.30 7.82
C PHE A 57 -0.99 2.85 8.84
N ALA A 58 -1.01 2.28 10.06
CA ALA A 58 -1.88 2.75 11.14
C ALA A 58 -1.55 4.19 11.57
N ALA A 59 -0.27 4.55 11.63
CA ALA A 59 0.15 5.90 12.00
C ALA A 59 -0.28 6.97 10.99
N ARG A 60 -0.45 6.62 9.71
CA ARG A 60 -0.92 7.50 8.63
C ARG A 60 -2.44 7.53 8.47
N ASN A 61 -3.14 6.52 8.97
CA ASN A 61 -4.60 6.36 8.86
C ASN A 61 -5.28 6.39 10.23
N ARG A 62 -4.79 7.23 11.17
CA ARG A 62 -5.29 7.27 12.56
C ARG A 62 -6.77 7.61 12.68
N ASP A 63 -7.30 8.36 11.73
CA ASP A 63 -8.69 8.82 11.71
C ASP A 63 -9.60 7.90 10.89
N SER A 64 -9.10 6.73 10.45
CA SER A 64 -9.82 5.78 9.60
C SER A 64 -10.07 4.46 10.32
N ILE A 65 -11.17 3.79 9.98
CA ILE A 65 -11.40 2.41 10.42
C ILE A 65 -10.50 1.48 9.60
N ILE A 66 -9.61 0.76 10.27
CA ILE A 66 -8.67 -0.15 9.63
C ILE A 66 -9.17 -1.59 9.75
N GLN A 67 -9.24 -2.31 8.64
CA GLN A 67 -9.64 -3.72 8.59
C GLN A 67 -8.57 -4.56 7.88
N ARG A 68 -8.11 -5.62 8.56
CA ARG A 68 -7.10 -6.55 8.04
C ARG A 68 -7.75 -7.69 7.25
N ASP A 69 -7.03 -8.22 6.27
CA ASP A 69 -7.30 -9.49 5.55
C ASP A 69 -8.67 -9.55 4.87
N ALA A 70 -9.04 -8.46 4.20
CA ALA A 70 -10.27 -8.42 3.42
C ALA A 70 -10.07 -9.05 2.03
N THR A 71 -11.01 -9.91 1.60
CA THR A 71 -10.93 -10.70 0.36
C THR A 71 -10.57 -9.87 -0.87
N GLY A 72 -11.14 -8.67 -1.04
CA GLY A 72 -10.87 -7.83 -2.22
C GLY A 72 -9.47 -7.20 -2.26
N VAL A 73 -8.71 -7.24 -1.17
CA VAL A 73 -7.33 -6.70 -1.10
C VAL A 73 -6.29 -7.77 -1.43
N GLN A 74 -6.63 -9.05 -1.27
CA GLN A 74 -5.70 -10.16 -1.55
C GLN A 74 -5.38 -10.27 -3.04
N ASP A 75 -6.35 -9.99 -3.91
CA ASP A 75 -6.14 -9.94 -5.35
C ASP A 75 -5.18 -8.80 -5.73
N ASP A 76 -5.43 -7.59 -5.21
CA ASP A 76 -4.55 -6.42 -5.43
C ASP A 76 -3.13 -6.69 -4.91
N LEU A 77 -3.01 -7.32 -3.74
CA LEU A 77 -1.74 -7.70 -3.14
C LEU A 77 -0.98 -8.71 -4.03
N THR A 78 -1.69 -9.68 -4.59
CA THR A 78 -1.12 -10.69 -5.49
C THR A 78 -0.59 -10.04 -6.76
N ASP A 79 -1.33 -9.11 -7.36
CA ASP A 79 -0.91 -8.37 -8.56
C ASP A 79 0.33 -7.51 -8.29
N VAL A 80 0.37 -6.81 -7.14
CA VAL A 80 1.52 -6.01 -6.73
C VAL A 80 2.75 -6.89 -6.55
N ILE A 81 2.64 -8.01 -5.83
CA ILE A 81 3.76 -8.93 -5.60
C ILE A 81 4.25 -9.51 -6.93
N TYR A 82 3.34 -9.96 -7.80
CA TYR A 82 3.70 -10.49 -9.10
C TYR A 82 4.51 -9.47 -9.91
N PHE A 83 4.10 -8.21 -9.93
CA PHE A 83 4.83 -7.16 -10.63
C PHE A 83 6.20 -6.91 -10.01
N MET A 84 6.28 -6.84 -8.68
CA MET A 84 7.53 -6.63 -7.96
C MET A 84 8.52 -7.78 -8.19
N ASP A 85 8.10 -9.03 -7.99
CA ASP A 85 8.95 -10.20 -8.19
C ASP A 85 9.37 -10.34 -9.65
N ARG A 86 8.48 -10.02 -10.61
CA ARG A 86 8.85 -9.99 -12.03
C ARG A 86 9.96 -8.98 -12.32
N LEU A 87 9.93 -7.80 -11.69
CA LEU A 87 11.00 -6.81 -11.84
C LEU A 87 12.30 -7.26 -11.18
N ALA A 88 12.23 -7.83 -9.98
CA ALA A 88 13.38 -8.40 -9.29
C ALA A 88 14.09 -9.47 -10.15
N ASN A 89 13.31 -10.35 -10.77
CA ASN A 89 13.82 -11.42 -11.63
C ASN A 89 14.32 -10.93 -13.01
N ARG A 90 13.92 -9.73 -13.45
CA ARG A 90 14.35 -9.14 -14.72
C ARG A 90 15.64 -8.32 -14.58
N TRP A 91 15.93 -7.81 -13.38
CA TRP A 91 17.16 -7.08 -13.14
C TRP A 91 18.33 -8.08 -13.19
N PRO A 92 19.38 -7.85 -14.00
CA PRO A 92 20.58 -8.67 -13.88
C PRO A 92 21.10 -8.44 -12.47
N VAL A 93 21.02 -9.46 -11.63
CA VAL A 93 21.76 -9.52 -10.38
C VAL A 93 23.21 -9.27 -10.77
N LEU A 94 23.68 -8.04 -10.57
CA LEU A 94 25.10 -7.74 -10.54
C LEU A 94 25.59 -8.59 -9.38
N GLY A 95 26.18 -9.74 -9.72
CA GLY A 95 26.81 -10.61 -8.77
C GLY A 95 27.82 -9.79 -8.01
N CYS A 96 27.51 -9.52 -6.75
CA CYS A 96 28.49 -9.13 -5.76
C CYS A 96 29.26 -10.38 -5.32
#